data_AF-A0A2V9WRM3-F1
#
_entry.id   AF-A0A2V9WRM3-F1
#
_cell.length_a   1.000
_cell.length_b   1.000
_cell.length_c   1.000
_cell.angle_alpha   90.00
_cell.angle_beta   90.00
_cell.angle_gamma   90.00
#
_symmetry.space_group_name_H-M   'P 1'
#
loop_
_entity.id
_entity.type
_entity.pdbx_description
1 polymer ?
#
loop_
_entity_poly.entity_id
_entity_poly.type
_entity_poly.pdbx_seq_one_letter_code
_entity_poly.pdbx_strand_id
1 'polypeptide(L)'
;MSISRRNFIRASAGAAGTGLVLSSALPKPLLAAEEAHRACPVEPQPIPHTIATPFGTTIHHFFPGPVEGVDPVTGHDPSEIFDFSGVIAQADLLLSGTGTDLNTGDSAPYDFHTDMRFMRGQFVAADGNTHKGAFAFI
;
A
#
# COMPACT_ATOMS: atom_id res chain seq x y z
N MET A 1 2.45 1.57 -39.27
CA MET A 1 3.49 2.53 -38.83
C MET A 1 3.92 2.12 -37.43
N SER A 2 5.20 1.76 -37.25
CA SER A 2 5.75 1.39 -35.93
C SER A 2 6.46 2.60 -35.34
N ILE A 3 6.05 3.05 -34.15
CA ILE A 3 6.73 4.11 -33.41
C ILE A 3 7.74 3.46 -32.47
N SER A 4 9.03 3.69 -32.73
CA SER A 4 10.11 3.25 -31.84
C SER A 4 10.20 4.18 -30.63
N ARG A 5 10.26 3.59 -29.42
CA ARG A 5 10.34 4.27 -28.10
C ARG A 5 11.39 5.38 -28.02
N ARG A 6 12.45 5.35 -28.86
CA ARG A 6 13.49 6.39 -28.92
C ARG A 6 13.02 7.73 -29.50
N ASN A 7 12.02 7.74 -30.37
CA ASN A 7 11.55 8.99 -30.98
C ASN A 7 10.58 9.75 -30.07
N PHE A 8 9.93 9.07 -29.12
CA PHE A 8 9.04 9.73 -28.14
C PHE A 8 9.83 10.55 -27.12
N ILE A 9 10.96 10.03 -26.63
CA ILE A 9 11.80 10.75 -25.66
C ILE A 9 12.49 11.99 -26.28
N ARG A 10 12.68 12.01 -27.60
CA ARG A 10 13.27 13.17 -28.28
C ARG A 10 12.31 14.35 -28.46
N ALA A 11 11.00 14.16 -28.24
CA ALA A 11 10.00 15.20 -28.43
C ALA A 11 9.79 16.11 -27.19
N SER A 12 10.34 15.75 -26.02
CA SER A 12 10.19 16.56 -24.79
C SER A 12 11.42 17.44 -24.47
N ALA A 13 12.47 17.41 -25.28
CA ALA A 13 13.74 18.09 -24.97
C ALA A 13 13.93 19.46 -25.65
N GLY A 14 12.87 20.13 -26.12
CA GLY A 14 13.01 21.31 -26.96
C GLY A 14 11.98 22.41 -26.74
N ALA A 15 11.98 23.05 -25.56
CA ALA A 15 11.47 24.42 -25.38
C ALA A 15 11.95 25.03 -24.05
N ALA A 16 13.26 25.22 -23.87
CA ALA A 16 13.79 26.11 -22.85
C ALA A 16 14.45 27.31 -23.55
N GLY A 17 13.63 28.33 -23.79
CA GLY A 17 14.08 29.63 -24.27
C GLY A 17 14.91 30.36 -23.21
N THR A 18 15.98 30.97 -23.69
CA THR A 18 16.78 32.08 -23.14
C THR A 18 16.26 32.76 -21.86
N GLY A 19 17.09 32.76 -20.80
CA GLY A 19 16.91 33.62 -19.63
C GLY A 19 17.82 33.25 -18.47
N LEU A 20 19.07 33.71 -18.50
CA LEU A 20 19.99 33.60 -17.37
C LEU A 20 19.59 34.64 -16.31
N VAL A 21 18.93 34.24 -15.22
CA VAL A 21 18.77 35.06 -14.01
C VAL A 21 19.31 34.27 -12.83
N LEU A 22 20.51 34.67 -12.38
CA LEU A 22 21.12 34.20 -11.13
C LEU A 22 20.39 34.85 -9.95
N SER A 23 19.28 34.25 -9.50
CA SER A 23 18.75 34.53 -8.16
C SER A 23 19.13 33.39 -7.24
N SER A 24 19.90 33.70 -6.20
CA SER A 24 20.22 32.81 -5.08
C SER A 24 18.95 32.44 -4.32
N ALA A 25 18.21 31.46 -4.82
CA ALA A 25 17.12 30.83 -4.11
C ALA A 25 17.62 29.46 -3.64
N LEU A 26 17.74 29.30 -2.32
CA LEU A 26 17.92 28.00 -1.68
C LEU A 26 16.95 26.99 -2.31
N PRO A 27 17.39 25.75 -2.61
CA PRO A 27 16.48 24.73 -3.09
C PRO A 27 15.43 24.52 -2.00
N LYS A 28 14.22 25.03 -2.23
CA LYS A 28 13.06 24.63 -1.45
C LYS A 28 12.97 23.12 -1.61
N PRO A 29 12.93 22.33 -0.52
CA PRO A 29 12.68 20.92 -0.66
C PRO A 29 11.40 20.79 -1.48
N LEU A 30 11.51 20.06 -2.58
CA LEU A 30 10.36 19.63 -3.36
C LEU A 30 9.65 18.61 -2.47
N LEU A 31 8.93 19.09 -1.46
CA LEU A 31 7.90 18.29 -0.83
C LEU A 31 6.92 18.01 -1.96
N ALA A 32 6.72 16.73 -2.25
CA ALA A 32 5.64 16.30 -3.10
C ALA A 32 4.40 17.02 -2.58
N ALA A 33 3.82 17.90 -3.41
CA ALA A 33 2.51 18.41 -3.09
C ALA A 33 1.63 17.18 -2.91
N GLU A 34 1.03 17.04 -1.72
CA GLU A 34 -0.18 16.25 -1.57
C GLU A 34 -1.16 16.85 -2.57
N GLU A 35 -1.19 16.30 -3.78
CA GLU A 35 -2.35 16.42 -4.62
C GLU A 35 -3.43 15.76 -3.78
N ALA A 36 -4.26 16.61 -3.14
CA ALA A 36 -5.36 16.18 -2.30
C ALA A 36 -6.12 15.14 -3.12
N HIS A 37 -5.87 13.86 -2.82
CA HIS A 37 -6.63 12.78 -3.40
C HIS A 37 -8.06 13.19 -3.11
N ARG A 38 -8.85 13.43 -4.16
CA ARG A 38 -10.28 13.64 -3.96
C ARG A 38 -10.75 12.40 -3.23
N ALA A 39 -10.96 12.53 -1.93
CA ALA A 39 -11.33 11.42 -1.07
C ALA A 39 -12.47 10.72 -1.76
N CYS A 40 -12.27 9.45 -2.12
CA CYS A 40 -13.37 8.67 -2.68
C CYS A 40 -14.39 8.57 -1.55
N PRO A 41 -15.61 9.11 -1.70
CA PRO A 41 -16.58 9.05 -0.60
C PRO A 41 -16.92 7.61 -0.22
N VAL A 42 -16.72 6.66 -1.14
CA VAL A 42 -16.91 5.23 -0.95
C VAL A 42 -15.57 4.52 -0.65
N GLU A 43 -14.76 5.10 0.23
CA GLU A 43 -13.52 4.48 0.71
C GLU A 43 -13.72 3.89 2.11
N PRO A 44 -13.29 2.63 2.36
CA PRO A 44 -13.35 2.06 3.69
C PRO A 44 -12.52 2.87 4.69
N GLN A 45 -12.98 2.94 5.94
CA GLN A 45 -12.22 3.55 7.02
C GLN A 45 -11.21 2.55 7.61
N PRO A 46 -10.04 3.00 8.11
CA PRO A 46 -9.12 2.10 8.82
C PRO A 46 -9.73 1.63 10.15
N ILE A 47 -9.35 0.44 10.63
CA ILE A 47 -9.76 -0.05 11.96
C ILE A 47 -9.43 0.99 13.05
N PRO A 48 -10.25 1.16 14.10
CA PRO A 48 -10.04 2.22 15.09
C PRO A 48 -8.89 1.91 16.04
N HIS A 49 -8.48 0.65 16.11
CA HIS A 49 -7.39 0.20 16.96
C HIS A 49 -6.03 0.38 16.26
N THR A 50 -4.97 0.51 17.06
CA THR A 50 -3.60 0.68 16.55
C THR A 50 -2.59 -0.12 17.33
N ILE A 51 -1.50 -0.52 16.68
CA ILE A 51 -0.32 -1.10 17.32
C ILE A 51 0.86 -0.14 17.28
N ALA A 52 1.67 -0.15 18.34
CA ALA A 52 2.92 0.58 18.37
C ALA A 52 3.97 -0.12 17.49
N THR A 53 4.69 0.67 16.70
CA THR A 53 5.83 0.19 15.92
C THR A 53 7.13 0.33 16.72
N PRO A 54 8.20 -0.40 16.36
CA PRO A 54 9.53 -0.20 16.94
C PRO A 54 10.11 1.21 16.74
N PHE A 55 9.49 2.04 15.90
CA PHE A 55 9.96 3.38 15.53
C PHE A 55 9.21 4.50 16.28
N GLY A 56 8.39 4.16 17.28
CA GLY A 56 7.64 5.15 18.06
C GLY A 56 6.44 5.75 17.34
N THR A 57 5.94 5.07 16.29
CA THR A 57 4.70 5.42 15.58
C THR A 57 3.62 4.39 15.88
N THR A 58 2.39 4.65 15.44
CA THR A 58 1.31 3.67 15.48
C THR A 58 0.79 3.37 14.08
N ILE A 59 0.28 2.15 13.87
CA ILE A 59 -0.35 1.72 12.61
C ILE A 59 -1.69 1.04 12.88
N HIS A 60 -2.64 1.20 11.96
CA HIS A 60 -3.96 0.57 11.99
C HIS A 60 -3.91 -0.83 11.40
N HIS A 61 -3.27 -1.76 12.13
CA HIS A 61 -3.06 -3.12 11.68
C HIS A 61 -2.96 -4.07 12.88
N PHE A 62 -3.52 -5.26 12.76
CA PHE A 62 -3.32 -6.36 13.69
C PHE A 62 -2.89 -7.60 12.94
N PHE A 63 -1.99 -8.39 13.53
CA PHE A 63 -1.53 -9.63 12.91
C PHE A 63 -2.67 -10.65 12.81
N PRO A 64 -2.55 -11.61 11.87
CA PRO A 64 -3.53 -12.66 11.66
C PRO A 64 -3.95 -13.35 12.95
N GLY A 65 -5.27 -13.44 13.17
CA GLY A 65 -5.82 -14.30 14.20
C GLY A 65 -7.35 -14.26 14.27
N PRO A 66 -7.95 -14.93 15.28
CA PRO A 66 -9.39 -14.93 15.48
C PRO A 66 -9.93 -13.52 15.78
N VAL A 67 -11.20 -13.27 15.43
CA VAL A 67 -11.92 -12.01 15.74
C VAL A 67 -12.09 -11.82 17.25
N GLU A 68 -12.10 -12.91 17.99
CA GLU A 68 -12.25 -12.96 19.45
C GLU A 68 -10.92 -12.79 20.18
N GLY A 69 -9.81 -12.64 19.44
CA GLY A 69 -8.52 -12.39 20.05
C GLY A 69 -8.48 -11.03 20.75
N VAL A 70 -7.57 -10.88 21.70
CA VAL A 70 -7.41 -9.66 22.51
C VAL A 70 -6.02 -9.05 22.39
N ASP A 71 -5.15 -9.67 21.57
CA ASP A 71 -3.74 -9.30 21.46
C ASP A 71 -3.42 -8.96 19.99
N PRO A 72 -2.86 -7.77 19.72
CA PRO A 72 -2.52 -7.35 18.37
C PRO A 72 -1.60 -8.29 17.58
N VAL A 73 -0.84 -9.15 18.26
CA VAL A 73 0.12 -10.09 17.69
C VAL A 73 -0.49 -11.47 17.43
N THR A 74 -1.56 -11.85 18.13
CA THR A 74 -2.18 -13.19 18.01
C THR A 74 -3.64 -13.17 17.56
N GLY A 75 -4.16 -12.00 17.20
CA GLY A 75 -5.50 -11.79 16.68
C GLY A 75 -6.30 -10.82 17.54
N HIS A 76 -7.10 -9.97 16.88
CA HIS A 76 -8.08 -9.09 17.52
C HIS A 76 -9.12 -8.58 16.52
N ASP A 77 -8.70 -8.04 15.38
CA ASP A 77 -9.60 -7.57 14.32
C ASP A 77 -9.00 -7.92 12.95
N PRO A 78 -9.43 -9.03 12.31
CA PRO A 78 -8.86 -9.48 11.05
C PRO A 78 -9.32 -8.65 9.85
N SER A 79 -10.24 -7.70 10.04
CA SER A 79 -10.93 -7.03 8.93
C SER A 79 -10.13 -5.90 8.27
N GLU A 80 -9.03 -5.39 8.83
CA GLU A 80 -8.21 -4.27 8.28
C GLU A 80 -8.98 -2.98 7.89
N ILE A 81 -10.31 -2.99 7.93
CA ILE A 81 -11.23 -1.88 7.65
C ILE A 81 -12.32 -1.86 8.73
N PHE A 82 -12.69 -0.66 9.16
CA PHE A 82 -13.67 -0.47 10.21
C PHE A 82 -15.11 -0.76 9.76
N ASP A 83 -15.93 -1.20 10.73
CA ASP A 83 -17.36 -1.45 10.59
C ASP A 83 -17.69 -2.36 9.40
N PHE A 84 -16.99 -3.50 9.37
CA PHE A 84 -17.15 -4.53 8.34
C PHE A 84 -18.00 -5.70 8.86
N SER A 85 -18.95 -6.13 8.02
CA SER A 85 -19.75 -7.33 8.24
C SER A 85 -19.70 -8.22 7.01
N GLY A 86 -19.01 -9.36 7.13
CA GLY A 86 -18.81 -10.26 6.00
C GLY A 86 -17.95 -11.47 6.32
N VAL A 87 -17.35 -12.02 5.26
CA VAL A 87 -16.43 -13.14 5.35
C VAL A 87 -15.02 -12.64 5.09
N ILE A 88 -14.08 -13.11 5.91
CA ILE A 88 -12.66 -12.86 5.81
C ILE A 88 -11.98 -14.22 5.65
N ALA A 89 -11.34 -14.43 4.51
CA ALA A 89 -10.39 -15.51 4.33
C ALA A 89 -9.00 -14.95 4.63
N GLN A 90 -8.32 -15.57 5.59
CA GLN A 90 -7.02 -15.13 6.08
C GLN A 90 -6.03 -16.29 5.99
N ALA A 91 -4.81 -15.98 5.58
CA ALA A 91 -3.70 -16.94 5.54
C ALA A 91 -2.45 -16.28 6.10
N ASP A 92 -1.94 -16.84 7.18
CA ASP A 92 -0.62 -16.54 7.73
C ASP A 92 0.35 -17.63 7.27
N LEU A 93 1.27 -17.29 6.36
CA LEU A 93 2.07 -18.26 5.64
C LEU A 93 3.56 -18.04 5.89
N LEU A 94 4.19 -19.07 6.44
CA LEU A 94 5.65 -19.20 6.45
C LEU A 94 6.04 -20.06 5.25
N LEU A 95 6.68 -19.43 4.28
CA LEU A 95 7.11 -20.03 3.02
C LEU A 95 8.64 -20.06 2.95
N SER A 96 9.17 -21.01 2.21
CA SER A 96 10.58 -21.04 1.86
C SER A 96 10.75 -21.38 0.38
N GLY A 97 11.86 -20.93 -0.19
CA GLY A 97 12.17 -21.13 -1.60
C GLY A 97 13.65 -20.98 -1.89
N THR A 98 14.05 -21.31 -3.11
CA THR A 98 15.41 -21.03 -3.62
C THR A 98 15.29 -20.01 -4.74
N GLY A 99 15.92 -18.85 -4.55
CA GLY A 99 16.04 -17.85 -5.60
C GLY A 99 17.30 -18.12 -6.41
N THR A 100 17.19 -18.07 -7.73
CA THR A 100 18.31 -18.21 -8.66
C THR A 100 18.48 -16.92 -9.44
N ASP A 101 19.67 -16.34 -9.42
CA ASP A 101 20.02 -15.23 -10.31
C ASP A 101 20.15 -15.77 -11.74
N LEU A 102 19.32 -15.25 -12.65
CA LEU A 102 19.27 -15.72 -14.03
C LEU A 102 20.45 -15.25 -14.90
N ASN A 103 21.25 -14.30 -14.41
CA ASN A 103 22.44 -13.80 -15.11
C ASN A 103 23.71 -14.54 -14.68
N THR A 104 23.85 -14.86 -13.39
CA THR A 104 25.05 -15.54 -12.85
C THR A 104 24.86 -17.05 -12.67
N GLY A 105 23.61 -17.49 -12.50
CA GLY A 105 23.26 -18.88 -12.14
C GLY A 105 23.37 -19.20 -10.65
N ASP A 106 23.82 -18.23 -9.83
CA ASP A 106 23.95 -18.43 -8.39
C ASP A 106 22.58 -18.64 -7.75
N SER A 107 22.52 -19.50 -6.74
CA SER A 107 21.29 -19.83 -6.03
C SER A 107 21.45 -19.72 -4.51
N ALA A 108 20.41 -19.24 -3.84
CA ALA A 108 20.36 -19.14 -2.38
C ALA A 108 18.97 -19.49 -1.83
N PRO A 109 18.89 -20.09 -0.63
CA PRO A 109 17.62 -20.28 0.06
C PRO A 109 17.11 -18.93 0.61
N TYR A 110 15.78 -18.77 0.60
CA TYR A 110 15.08 -17.64 1.17
C TYR A 110 13.86 -18.13 1.95
N ASP A 111 13.61 -17.48 3.08
CA ASP A 111 12.37 -17.60 3.82
C ASP A 111 11.53 -16.35 3.57
N PHE A 112 10.22 -16.53 3.57
CA PHE A 112 9.25 -15.47 3.37
C PHE A 112 8.04 -15.69 4.27
N HIS A 113 7.64 -14.63 4.98
CA HIS A 113 6.45 -14.62 5.82
C HIS A 113 5.45 -13.65 5.20
N THR A 114 4.20 -14.10 5.01
CA THR A 114 3.14 -13.26 4.48
C THR A 114 1.84 -13.48 5.22
N ASP A 115 1.19 -12.37 5.50
CA ASP A 115 -0.22 -12.28 5.85
C ASP A 115 -0.99 -11.88 4.59
N MET A 116 -1.88 -12.76 4.13
CA MET A 116 -2.76 -12.49 3.00
C MET A 116 -4.21 -12.58 3.42
N ARG A 117 -5.03 -11.61 2.99
CA ARG A 117 -6.46 -11.58 3.32
C ARG A 117 -7.32 -11.26 2.12
N PHE A 118 -8.44 -11.97 2.02
CA PHE A 118 -9.53 -11.66 1.09
C PHE A 118 -10.80 -11.45 1.89
N MET A 119 -11.43 -10.30 1.69
CA MET A 119 -12.60 -9.90 2.45
C MET A 119 -13.74 -9.60 1.51
N ARG A 120 -14.95 -10.05 1.85
CA ARG A 120 -16.16 -9.72 1.09
C ARG A 120 -17.34 -9.53 2.02
N GLY A 121 -18.00 -8.39 1.92
CA GLY A 121 -19.05 -8.05 2.86
C GLY A 121 -19.63 -6.66 2.67
N GLN A 122 -20.31 -6.20 3.72
CA GLN A 122 -20.76 -4.84 3.89
C GLN A 122 -19.76 -4.05 4.73
N PHE A 123 -19.56 -2.78 4.44
CA PHE A 123 -18.71 -1.88 5.21
C PHE A 123 -19.33 -0.49 5.27
N VAL A 124 -19.03 0.29 6.32
CA VAL A 124 -19.36 1.72 6.36
C VAL A 124 -18.20 2.52 5.78
N ALA A 125 -18.46 3.28 4.72
CA ALA A 125 -17.44 4.07 4.04
C ALA A 125 -17.29 5.47 4.68
N ALA A 126 -16.33 6.23 4.16
CA ALA A 126 -16.08 7.62 4.56
C ALA A 126 -17.31 8.54 4.46
N ASP A 127 -18.26 8.23 3.58
CA ASP A 127 -19.53 8.94 3.43
C ASP A 127 -20.58 8.62 4.52
N GLY A 128 -20.27 7.71 5.44
CA GLY A 128 -21.15 7.27 6.52
C GLY A 128 -22.25 6.31 6.08
N ASN A 129 -22.29 5.91 4.80
CA ASN A 129 -23.27 4.95 4.29
C ASN A 129 -22.69 3.54 4.27
N THR A 130 -23.58 2.53 4.35
CA THR A 130 -23.21 1.13 4.17
C THR A 130 -23.10 0.78 2.69
N HIS A 131 -21.99 0.18 2.31
CA HIS A 131 -21.70 -0.28 0.94
C HIS A 131 -21.35 -1.77 0.93
N LYS A 132 -21.41 -2.40 -0.24
CA LYS A 132 -20.94 -3.78 -0.45
C LYS A 132 -19.64 -3.76 -1.23
N GLY A 133 -18.64 -4.49 -0.75
CA GLY A 133 -17.30 -4.49 -1.34
C GLY A 133 -16.60 -5.84 -1.24
N ALA A 134 -15.51 -5.94 -1.98
CA ALA A 134 -14.52 -6.99 -1.85
C ALA A 134 -13.12 -6.36 -1.84
N PHE A 135 -12.28 -6.82 -0.93
CA PHE A 135 -10.96 -6.26 -0.65
C PHE A 135 -9.92 -7.38 -0.57
N ALA A 136 -8.67 -7.02 -0.86
CA ALA A 136 -7.53 -7.90 -0.66
C ALA A 136 -6.40 -7.14 0.04
N PHE A 137 -5.81 -7.78 1.05
CA PHE A 137 -4.54 -7.39 1.67
C PHE A 137 -3.50 -8.39 1.20
N ILE A 138 -2.40 -7.89 0.61
CA ILE A 138 -1.36 -8.65 -0.09
C ILE A 138 0.00 -8.10 0.31
#